data_AF-A0A950ZD66-F1
#
_entry.id   AF-A0A950ZD66-F1
#
_cell.length_a   1.000
_cell.length_b   1.000
_cell.length_c   1.000
_cell.angle_alpha   90.00
_cell.angle_beta   90.00
_cell.angle_gamma   90.00
#
_symmetry.space_group_name_H-M   'P 1'
#
loop_
_entity.id
_entity.type
_entity.pdbx_description
1 polymer ?
#
loop_
_entity_poly.entity_id
_entity_poly.type
_entity_poly.pdbx_seq_one_letter_code
_entity_poly.pdbx_strand_id
1 'polypeptide(L)'
;MADHSIEVTFLYNDGNPQWKFDPESVPVPHSQNAKLFWTLSNQSTKGATFAPTDGIVFKPSEPGYPGTPPTMQNGNKYVSVETNENPGPVKHVFPYTATVIYNGKPYESPDPDVTNDPPGHMGDPGDEGGDEGGDEGGEDGDVNADFEQE
;
A
#
# COMPACT_ATOMS: atom_id res chain seq x y z
N MET A 1 -23.10 0.09 1.96
CA MET A 1 -21.97 -0.82 1.67
C MET A 1 -21.55 -0.52 0.26
N ALA A 2 -20.29 -0.14 0.05
CA ALA A 2 -19.77 0.14 -1.28
C ALA A 2 -19.27 -1.15 -1.92
N ASP A 3 -19.60 -1.37 -3.19
CA ASP A 3 -19.16 -2.54 -3.95
C ASP A 3 -18.04 -2.11 -4.88
N HIS A 4 -16.90 -2.81 -4.80
CA HIS A 4 -15.73 -2.53 -5.65
C HIS A 4 -15.32 -3.79 -6.40
N SER A 5 -15.11 -3.63 -7.70
CA SER A 5 -14.59 -4.68 -8.57
C SER A 5 -13.13 -4.40 -8.84
N ILE A 6 -12.30 -5.42 -8.68
CA ILE A 6 -10.87 -5.43 -8.96
C ILE A 6 -10.63 -6.47 -10.03
N GLU A 7 -10.18 -6.03 -11.19
CA GLU A 7 -9.79 -6.90 -12.28
C GLU A 7 -8.30 -7.23 -12.14
N VAL A 8 -7.98 -8.53 -12.13
CA VAL A 8 -6.61 -9.03 -12.01
C VAL A 8 -6.19 -9.58 -13.36
N THR A 9 -5.13 -9.04 -13.95
CA THR A 9 -4.57 -9.54 -15.21
C THR A 9 -3.27 -10.27 -14.92
N PHE A 10 -3.19 -11.54 -15.33
CA PHE A 10 -1.96 -12.34 -15.27
C PHE A 10 -1.44 -12.62 -16.69
N LEU A 11 -0.26 -12.10 -17.03
CA LEU A 11 0.41 -12.37 -18.30
C LEU A 11 1.66 -13.22 -18.06
N TYR A 12 1.86 -14.25 -18.87
CA TYR A 12 3.04 -15.12 -18.82
C TYR A 12 3.69 -15.14 -20.20
N ASN A 13 4.82 -14.43 -20.31
CA ASN A 13 5.56 -14.27 -21.55
C ASN A 13 6.97 -14.84 -21.37
N ASP A 14 7.28 -15.95 -22.07
CA ASP A 14 8.61 -16.55 -22.13
C ASP A 14 9.31 -16.76 -20.77
N GLY A 15 8.58 -17.26 -19.77
CA GLY A 15 9.13 -17.51 -18.44
C GLY A 15 8.89 -16.39 -17.43
N ASN A 16 8.40 -15.22 -17.88
CA ASN A 16 8.23 -14.04 -17.04
C ASN A 16 6.75 -13.82 -16.70
N PRO A 17 6.33 -14.03 -15.44
CA PRO A 17 5.00 -13.64 -14.98
C PRO A 17 4.92 -12.12 -14.79
N GLN A 18 3.81 -11.53 -15.23
CA GLN A 18 3.49 -10.12 -15.08
C GLN A 18 2.06 -9.98 -14.55
N TRP A 19 1.84 -8.94 -13.75
CA TRP A 19 0.58 -8.74 -13.04
C TRP A 19 0.11 -7.30 -13.21
N LYS A 20 -1.22 -7.12 -13.28
CA LYS A 20 -1.88 -5.83 -13.18
C LYS A 20 -3.14 -5.99 -12.33
N PHE A 21 -3.41 -5.00 -11.49
CA PHE A 21 -4.65 -4.87 -10.73
C PHE A 21 -5.36 -3.58 -11.17
N ASP A 22 -6.65 -3.64 -11.46
CA ASP A 22 -7.43 -2.50 -11.94
C ASP A 22 -8.79 -2.42 -11.22
N PRO A 23 -9.04 -1.42 -10.35
CA PRO A 23 -8.10 -0.39 -9.96
C PRO A 23 -6.94 -0.98 -9.14
N GLU A 24 -5.78 -0.34 -9.18
CA GLU A 24 -4.64 -0.72 -8.34
C GLU A 24 -5.01 -0.63 -6.86
N SER A 25 -5.80 0.39 -6.48
CA SER A 25 -6.24 0.62 -5.10
C SER A 25 -7.75 0.80 -4.97
N VAL A 26 -8.32 0.33 -3.86
CA VAL A 26 -9.72 0.57 -3.52
C VAL A 26 -9.81 1.36 -2.20
N PRO A 27 -10.42 2.56 -2.19
CA PRO A 27 -10.63 3.31 -0.97
C PRO A 27 -11.84 2.78 -0.20
N VAL A 28 -11.66 2.48 1.09
CA VAL A 28 -12.76 2.13 2.01
C VAL A 28 -12.86 3.21 3.09
N PRO A 29 -13.91 4.06 3.07
CA PRO A 29 -14.06 5.13 4.05
C PRO A 29 -14.21 4.61 5.49
N HIS A 30 -13.74 5.39 6.46
CA HIS A 30 -13.89 5.08 7.88
C HIS A 30 -15.36 4.83 8.27
N SER A 31 -15.57 3.83 9.13
CA SER A 31 -16.89 3.36 9.59
C SER A 31 -17.81 2.86 8.49
N GLN A 32 -17.25 2.50 7.32
CA GLN A 32 -17.99 1.88 6.23
C GLN A 32 -17.47 0.47 5.93
N ASN A 33 -18.41 -0.37 5.50
CA ASN A 33 -18.11 -1.67 4.96
C ASN A 33 -18.05 -1.58 3.43
N ALA A 34 -17.06 -2.24 2.86
CA ALA A 34 -16.92 -2.43 1.44
C ALA A 34 -16.94 -3.92 1.11
N LYS A 35 -17.55 -4.25 -0.03
CA LYS A 35 -17.43 -5.59 -0.61
C LYS A 35 -16.46 -5.50 -1.77
N LEU A 36 -15.41 -6.31 -1.72
CA LEU A 36 -14.40 -6.36 -2.75
C LEU A 36 -14.59 -7.61 -3.60
N PHE A 37 -14.55 -7.46 -4.91
CA PHE A 37 -14.73 -8.53 -5.88
C PHE A 37 -13.51 -8.63 -6.79
N TRP A 38 -12.72 -9.69 -6.66
CA TRP A 38 -11.61 -9.95 -7.58
C TRP A 38 -12.06 -10.85 -8.70
N THR A 39 -11.78 -10.46 -9.94
CA THR A 39 -12.06 -11.28 -11.12
C THR A 39 -10.82 -11.38 -11.98
N LEU A 40 -10.52 -12.59 -12.46
CA LEU A 40 -9.42 -12.77 -13.42
C LEU A 40 -9.85 -12.20 -14.78
N SER A 41 -9.08 -11.24 -15.28
CA SER A 41 -9.29 -10.58 -16.57
C SER A 41 -9.32 -11.57 -17.72
N ASN A 42 -10.18 -11.31 -18.71
CA ASN A 42 -10.16 -12.05 -19.97
C ASN A 42 -8.91 -11.76 -20.82
N GLN A 43 -8.15 -10.72 -20.48
CA GLN A 43 -6.85 -10.40 -21.10
C GLN A 43 -5.71 -11.23 -20.51
N SER A 44 -5.95 -11.98 -19.42
CA SER A 44 -4.96 -12.87 -18.85
C SER A 44 -4.56 -13.97 -19.82
N THR A 45 -3.37 -14.53 -19.60
CA THR A 45 -2.86 -15.69 -20.34
C THR A 45 -3.91 -16.78 -20.40
N LYS A 46 -4.26 -17.22 -21.61
CA LYS A 46 -5.32 -18.21 -21.81
C LYS A 46 -5.00 -19.50 -21.04
N GLY A 47 -5.96 -19.94 -20.22
CA GLY A 47 -5.82 -21.14 -19.37
C GLY A 47 -5.29 -20.84 -17.97
N ALA A 48 -4.98 -19.59 -17.65
CA ALA A 48 -4.82 -19.14 -16.28
C ALA A 48 -6.16 -19.15 -15.54
N THR A 49 -6.15 -19.61 -14.29
CA THR A 49 -7.29 -19.52 -13.37
C THR A 49 -6.78 -19.11 -11.99
N PHE A 50 -7.60 -18.48 -11.16
CA PHE A 50 -7.20 -18.34 -9.76
C PHE A 50 -6.93 -19.71 -9.13
N ALA A 51 -6.02 -19.76 -8.15
CA ALA A 51 -5.91 -20.91 -7.27
C ALA A 51 -7.26 -21.13 -6.57
N PRO A 52 -7.69 -22.38 -6.31
CA PRO A 52 -9.04 -22.67 -5.81
C PRO A 52 -9.24 -22.41 -4.31
N THR A 53 -8.17 -22.39 -3.52
CA THR A 53 -8.23 -22.24 -2.06
C THR A 53 -7.66 -20.91 -1.58
N ASP A 54 -6.55 -20.48 -2.17
CA ASP A 54 -5.78 -19.28 -1.77
C ASP A 54 -5.51 -18.36 -2.98
N GLY A 55 -6.52 -18.21 -3.85
CA GLY A 55 -6.40 -17.41 -5.07
C GLY A 55 -6.28 -15.92 -4.81
N ILE A 56 -6.85 -15.42 -3.71
CA ILE A 56 -6.64 -14.05 -3.21
C ILE A 56 -6.36 -14.18 -1.71
N VAL A 57 -5.24 -13.65 -1.26
CA VAL A 57 -4.84 -13.70 0.15
C VAL A 57 -4.65 -12.28 0.67
N PHE A 58 -5.31 -11.98 1.78
CA PHE A 58 -5.06 -10.75 2.52
C PHE A 58 -3.79 -10.92 3.35
N LYS A 59 -2.78 -10.07 3.13
CA LYS A 59 -1.53 -10.01 3.90
C LYS A 59 -1.55 -8.75 4.77
N PRO A 60 -2.22 -8.75 5.94
CA PRO A 60 -2.32 -7.56 6.77
C PRO A 60 -0.93 -6.99 7.07
N SER A 61 -0.74 -5.69 6.80
CA SER A 61 0.45 -4.96 7.24
C SER A 61 0.43 -4.71 8.75
N GLU A 62 -0.73 -4.79 9.40
CA GLU A 62 -0.92 -4.56 10.84
C GLU A 62 -1.90 -5.57 11.47
N PRO A 63 -1.65 -6.08 12.70
CA PRO A 63 -2.59 -6.90 13.43
C PRO A 63 -3.82 -6.09 13.88
N GLY A 64 -5.03 -6.61 13.65
CA GLY A 64 -6.28 -6.00 14.10
C GLY A 64 -7.26 -5.58 12.99
N TYR A 65 -6.98 -5.92 11.74
CA TYR A 65 -7.85 -5.55 10.62
C TYR A 65 -9.22 -6.27 10.66
N PRO A 66 -10.36 -5.54 10.67
CA PRO A 66 -11.68 -6.14 10.63
C PRO A 66 -12.11 -6.42 9.18
N GLY A 67 -11.89 -7.65 8.71
CA GLY A 67 -12.27 -8.10 7.37
C GLY A 67 -12.58 -9.60 7.35
N THR A 68 -13.27 -10.06 6.31
CA THR A 68 -13.49 -11.50 6.08
C THR A 68 -12.42 -12.05 5.14
N PRO A 69 -11.89 -13.27 5.36
CA PRO A 69 -11.03 -13.92 4.38
C PRO A 69 -11.68 -13.96 2.99
N PRO A 70 -10.94 -13.67 1.90
CA PRO A 70 -11.45 -13.79 0.54
C PRO A 70 -11.97 -15.20 0.27
N THR A 71 -13.18 -15.30 -0.27
CA THR A 71 -13.88 -16.56 -0.54
C THR A 71 -14.14 -16.71 -2.04
N MET A 72 -13.84 -17.87 -2.60
CA MET A 72 -14.14 -18.16 -4.01
C MET A 72 -15.65 -18.29 -4.22
N GLN A 73 -16.20 -17.50 -5.15
CA GLN A 73 -17.63 -17.54 -5.52
C GLN A 73 -17.87 -18.44 -6.75
N ASN A 74 -16.96 -18.36 -7.72
CA ASN A 74 -16.87 -19.22 -8.88
C ASN A 74 -15.39 -19.31 -9.28
N GLY A 75 -14.97 -20.27 -10.10
CA GLY A 75 -13.54 -20.57 -10.35
C GLY A 75 -12.64 -19.40 -10.79
N ASN A 76 -13.22 -18.25 -11.16
CA ASN A 76 -12.50 -17.03 -11.56
C ASN A 76 -12.86 -15.78 -10.74
N LYS A 77 -13.60 -15.93 -9.63
CA LYS A 77 -14.05 -14.80 -8.81
C LYS A 77 -13.89 -15.07 -7.32
N TYR A 78 -13.29 -14.11 -6.64
CA TYR A 78 -13.19 -14.05 -5.18
C TYR A 78 -13.99 -12.87 -4.64
N VAL A 79 -14.47 -12.98 -3.40
CA VAL A 79 -15.15 -11.90 -2.69
C VAL A 79 -14.67 -11.82 -1.25
N SER A 80 -14.56 -10.60 -0.73
CA SER A 80 -14.39 -10.35 0.70
C SER A 80 -15.27 -9.17 1.12
N VAL A 81 -15.47 -9.05 2.43
CA VAL A 81 -16.08 -7.89 3.06
C VAL A 81 -15.04 -7.27 3.98
N GLU A 82 -14.78 -6.01 3.75
CA GLU A 82 -13.77 -5.24 4.45
C GLU A 82 -14.42 -4.13 5.27
N THR A 83 -13.93 -3.95 6.49
CA THR A 83 -14.39 -2.91 7.41
C THR A 83 -13.23 -2.01 7.76
N ASN A 84 -13.40 -0.69 7.64
CA ASN A 84 -12.43 0.26 8.13
C ASN A 84 -12.92 0.85 9.46
N GLU A 85 -12.33 0.41 10.57
CA GLU A 85 -12.64 0.92 11.91
C GLU A 85 -11.68 2.01 12.39
N ASN A 86 -10.67 2.39 11.57
CA ASN A 86 -9.66 3.36 11.98
C ASN A 86 -10.18 4.81 11.81
N PRO A 87 -10.26 5.60 12.90
CA PRO A 87 -10.71 6.98 12.83
C PRO A 87 -9.64 7.89 12.23
N GLY A 88 -9.88 8.40 11.01
CA GLY A 88 -9.05 9.43 10.39
C GLY A 88 -9.21 9.50 8.87
N PRO A 89 -8.62 10.51 8.19
CA PRO A 89 -8.60 10.62 6.73
C PRO A 89 -7.62 9.64 6.06
N VAL A 90 -7.28 8.54 6.75
CA VAL A 90 -6.26 7.60 6.29
C VAL A 90 -6.81 6.82 5.10
N LYS A 91 -6.13 6.93 3.96
CA LYS A 91 -6.36 6.03 2.83
C LYS A 91 -5.97 4.63 3.29
N HIS A 92 -6.96 3.78 3.54
CA HIS A 92 -6.71 2.38 3.81
C HIS A 92 -6.47 1.66 2.51
N VAL A 93 -5.24 1.19 2.38
CA VAL A 93 -4.78 0.34 1.30
C VAL A 93 -4.86 -1.09 1.77
N PHE A 94 -5.46 -1.95 0.97
CA PHE A 94 -5.57 -3.35 1.31
C PHE A 94 -4.46 -4.17 0.67
N PRO A 95 -3.56 -4.75 1.47
CA PRO A 95 -2.51 -5.60 0.97
C PRO A 95 -3.02 -6.99 0.56
N TYR A 96 -3.45 -7.18 -0.69
CA TYR A 96 -3.80 -8.51 -1.23
C TYR A 96 -2.76 -9.04 -2.21
N THR A 97 -2.42 -10.32 -2.10
CA THR A 97 -1.74 -11.06 -3.16
C THR A 97 -2.73 -11.91 -3.95
N ALA A 98 -2.45 -12.10 -5.23
CA ALA A 98 -3.19 -13.01 -6.10
C ALA A 98 -2.36 -14.23 -6.43
N THR A 99 -2.95 -15.42 -6.36
CA THR A 99 -2.34 -16.67 -6.80
C THR A 99 -3.11 -17.22 -7.98
N VAL A 100 -2.42 -17.44 -9.10
CA VAL A 100 -2.96 -18.01 -10.33
C VAL A 100 -2.28 -19.34 -10.63
N ILE A 101 -3.05 -20.30 -11.11
CA ILE A 101 -2.57 -21.56 -11.65
C ILE A 101 -2.50 -21.42 -13.17
N TYR A 102 -1.30 -21.65 -13.73
CA TYR A 102 -1.09 -21.71 -15.17
C TYR A 102 -0.21 -22.91 -15.51
N ASN A 103 -0.66 -23.76 -16.43
CA ASN A 103 -0.02 -25.03 -16.79
C ASN A 103 0.30 -25.92 -15.56
N GLY A 104 -0.60 -25.95 -14.57
CA GLY A 104 -0.44 -26.75 -13.34
C GLY A 104 0.56 -26.18 -12.32
N LYS A 105 1.18 -25.03 -12.58
CA LYS A 105 2.10 -24.35 -11.67
C LYS A 105 1.44 -23.12 -11.04
N PRO A 106 1.59 -22.90 -9.72
CA PRO A 106 1.15 -21.67 -9.07
C PRO A 106 2.13 -20.51 -9.37
N TYR A 107 1.56 -19.34 -9.59
CA TYR A 107 2.24 -18.06 -9.68
C TYR A 107 1.57 -17.12 -8.69
N GLU A 108 2.34 -16.61 -7.74
CA GLU A 108 1.90 -15.55 -6.84
C GLU A 108 2.26 -14.20 -7.48
N SER A 109 1.38 -13.21 -7.35
CA SER A 109 1.73 -11.82 -7.61
C SER A 109 2.85 -11.40 -6.67
N PRO A 110 3.72 -10.45 -7.06
CA PRO A 110 4.55 -9.79 -6.06
C PRO A 110 3.70 -9.28 -4.89
N ASP A 111 4.31 -9.12 -3.72
CA ASP A 111 3.67 -8.54 -2.53
C ASP A 111 2.91 -7.25 -2.89
N PRO A 112 1.84 -6.92 -2.16
CA PRO A 112 0.83 -5.99 -2.63
C PRO A 112 1.37 -4.57 -2.81
N ASP A 113 1.79 -4.25 -4.03
CA ASP A 113 1.98 -2.88 -4.47
C ASP A 113 0.64 -2.30 -4.89
N VAL A 114 -0.15 -1.99 -3.89
CA VAL A 114 -1.06 -0.85 -3.96
C VAL A 114 -0.34 0.33 -3.33
N THR A 115 0.89 0.61 -3.78
CA THR A 115 1.66 1.76 -3.31
C THR A 115 1.93 2.71 -4.47
N ASN A 116 1.37 3.90 -4.37
CA ASN A 116 1.98 5.09 -4.91
C ASN A 116 1.86 6.14 -3.80
N ASP A 117 2.97 6.39 -3.11
CA ASP A 117 3.19 7.74 -2.61
C ASP A 117 3.17 8.66 -3.85
N PRO A 118 2.46 9.82 -3.85
CA PRO A 118 2.81 10.84 -4.82
C PRO A 118 4.31 11.12 -4.65
N PRO A 119 5.08 11.43 -5.71
CA PRO A 119 6.42 11.96 -5.49
C PRO A 119 6.25 13.16 -4.56
N GLY A 120 6.67 12.99 -3.30
CA GLY A 120 6.89 14.09 -2.41
C GLY A 120 7.74 15.06 -3.20
N HIS A 121 7.36 16.34 -3.20
CA HIS A 121 8.29 17.38 -3.56
C HIS A 121 9.56 17.09 -2.74
N MET A 122 10.56 16.50 -3.38
CA MET A 122 11.91 16.53 -2.85
C MET A 122 12.16 18.02 -2.77
N GLY A 123 12.14 18.54 -1.53
CA GLY A 123 12.75 19.82 -1.24
C GLY A 123 14.10 19.78 -1.91
N ASP A 124 14.30 20.75 -2.78
CA ASP A 124 15.50 21.01 -3.55
C ASP A 124 16.76 20.68 -2.73
N PRO A 125 17.63 19.75 -3.16
CA PRO A 125 18.90 19.51 -2.50
C PRO A 125 19.86 20.66 -2.85
N GLY A 126 19.67 21.79 -2.18
CA GLY A 126 20.49 22.97 -2.38
C GLY A 126 20.15 24.09 -1.41
N ASP A 127 20.55 23.93 -0.14
CA ASP A 127 21.12 25.06 0.61
C ASP A 127 21.88 24.57 1.85
N GLU A 128 23.21 24.73 1.78
CA GLU A 128 24.15 25.07 2.85
C GLU A 128 24.18 24.14 4.09
N GLY A 129 25.15 23.23 4.19
CA GLY A 129 26.54 23.61 4.40
C GLY A 129 26.79 23.69 5.90
N GLY A 130 27.04 22.54 6.54
CA GLY A 130 27.55 22.49 7.90
C GLY A 130 29.01 22.94 7.93
N ASP A 131 29.33 23.82 8.88
CA ASP A 131 30.70 24.04 9.35
C ASP A 131 30.68 23.87 10.87
N GLU A 132 31.19 22.71 11.33
CA GLU A 132 31.59 22.49 12.71
C GLU A 132 32.99 23.08 12.90
N GLY A 133 33.12 24.07 13.77
CA GLY A 133 34.41 24.58 14.24
C GLY A 133 34.27 25.15 15.63
N GLY A 134 34.47 24.33 16.66
CA GLY A 134 34.76 24.81 18.00
C GLY A 134 36.26 24.95 18.19
N ASP A 135 36.72 25.99 18.89
CA ASP A 135 37.67 25.87 20.01
C ASP A 135 37.89 27.18 20.79
N GLU A 136 38.07 27.02 22.10
CA GLU A 136 38.90 27.77 23.05
C GLU A 136 38.75 29.28 23.32
N GLY A 137 38.27 29.60 24.53
CA GLY A 137 39.13 30.15 25.59
C GLY A 137 39.28 31.67 25.79
N GLY A 138 39.14 32.11 27.05
CA GLY A 138 39.72 33.37 27.60
C GLY A 138 38.69 34.47 27.89
N GLU A 139 38.22 34.61 29.13
CA GLU A 139 38.73 35.51 30.19
C GLU A 139 38.31 36.99 30.02
N ASP A 140 37.60 37.45 31.06
CA ASP A 140 37.59 38.78 31.68
C ASP A 140 36.79 39.94 31.08
N GLY A 141 35.96 40.55 31.95
CA GLY A 141 35.53 41.94 31.77
C GLY A 141 34.21 42.29 32.45
N ASP A 142 34.27 42.59 33.76
CA ASP A 142 33.28 43.41 34.47
C ASP A 142 32.83 44.63 33.67
N VAL A 143 31.53 45.00 33.71
CA VAL A 143 31.03 46.20 34.40
C VAL A 143 29.50 46.32 34.34
N ASN A 144 28.93 46.71 35.48
CA ASN A 144 27.56 47.17 35.70
C ASN A 144 27.14 48.29 34.73
N ALA A 145 25.86 48.27 34.33
CA ALA A 145 25.08 49.50 34.13
C ALA A 145 23.58 49.20 34.28
N ASP A 146 23.11 49.48 35.49
CA ASP A 146 21.75 49.83 35.84
C ASP A 146 21.29 51.05 35.00
N PHE A 147 20.14 50.98 34.33
CA PHE A 147 19.38 52.19 33.95
C PHE A 147 17.91 51.87 33.68
N GLU A 148 17.05 52.26 34.63
CA GLU A 148 15.60 52.38 34.49
C GLU A 148 15.18 53.55 33.58
N GLN A 149 13.96 53.42 33.01
CA GLN A 149 13.05 54.37 32.34
C GLN A 149 12.72 53.87 30.92
N GLU A 150 11.46 53.71 30.51
CA GLU A 150 10.26 54.54 30.73
C GLU A 150 8.97 53.73 30.97
#